data_AF-A0A819VWN6-F1
#
_entry.id   AF-A0A819VWN6-F1
#
_cell.length_a   1.000
_cell.length_b   1.000
_cell.length_c   1.000
_cell.angle_alpha   90.00
_cell.angle_beta   90.00
_cell.angle_gamma   90.00
#
_symmetry.space_group_name_H-M   'P 1'
#
loop_
_entity.id
_entity.type
_entity.pdbx_description
1 polymer ?
#
loop_
_entity_poly.entity_id
_entity_poly.type
_entity_poly.pdbx_seq_one_letter_code
_entity_poly.pdbx_strand_id
1 'polypeptide(L)'
;NNTLSFHELPQETQLSIERKRLAGYCHKAYKKVNHTREETRETTVCQCENSFYVDTVRAFRDRPNASKKDDLNEVKRCNNLVVIHDSLQLAHKCILNSFYGYVMRRGARWYRMEMGGIVCTTGSTIIKRTRELVEQIGRPLELDTDGIWCVLPATFPENYELITRDPSRPKVVISYPYSLLNLIIKDHYTNDQ
;
A
#
# COMPACT_ATOMS: atom_id res chain seq x y z
N ASN A 1 39.59 34.43 -18.12
CA ASN A 1 38.61 33.42 -18.60
C ASN A 1 39.11 32.03 -18.25
N ASN A 2 38.83 31.54 -17.04
CA ASN A 2 39.24 30.20 -16.63
C ASN A 2 38.31 29.16 -17.23
N THR A 3 38.68 28.62 -18.39
CA THR A 3 38.09 27.40 -18.94
C THR A 3 38.77 26.21 -18.25
N LEU A 4 38.15 25.69 -17.19
CA LEU A 4 38.57 24.44 -16.57
C LEU A 4 38.35 23.27 -17.56
N SER A 5 39.28 22.32 -17.58
CA SER A 5 39.13 21.11 -18.38
C SER A 5 37.99 20.25 -17.84
N PHE A 6 37.31 19.47 -18.70
CA PHE A 6 36.18 18.64 -18.30
C PHE A 6 36.53 17.69 -17.14
N HIS A 7 37.74 17.12 -17.18
CA HIS A 7 38.23 16.19 -16.16
C HIS A 7 38.49 16.84 -14.79
N GLU A 8 38.65 18.16 -14.75
CA GLU A 8 38.88 18.94 -13.53
C GLU A 8 37.56 19.37 -12.87
N LEU A 9 36.43 19.18 -13.55
CA LEU A 9 35.11 19.49 -13.01
C LEU A 9 34.70 18.45 -11.94
N PRO A 10 33.88 18.84 -10.96
CA PRO A 10 33.25 17.88 -10.06
C PRO A 10 32.44 16.83 -10.81
N GLN A 11 32.44 15.59 -10.31
CA GLN A 11 31.74 14.47 -10.95
C GLN A 11 30.25 14.74 -11.21
N GLU A 12 29.57 15.44 -10.30
CA GLU A 12 28.16 15.82 -10.47
C GLU A 12 27.97 16.76 -11.67
N THR A 13 28.85 17.74 -11.83
CA THR A 13 28.85 18.67 -12.95
C THR A 13 29.19 17.94 -14.26
N GLN A 14 30.17 17.04 -14.25
CA GLN A 14 30.50 16.19 -15.41
C GLN A 14 29.28 15.38 -15.87
N LEU A 15 28.64 14.65 -14.96
CA LEU A 15 27.43 13.86 -15.24
C LEU A 15 26.28 14.72 -15.79
N SER A 16 26.13 15.96 -15.29
CA SER A 16 25.09 16.88 -15.76
C SER A 16 25.30 17.29 -17.23
N ILE A 17 26.56 17.57 -17.61
CA ILE A 17 26.95 17.96 -18.96
C ILE A 17 26.80 16.78 -19.91
N GLU A 18 27.24 15.59 -19.51
CA GLU A 18 27.10 14.36 -20.28
C GLU A 18 25.63 14.03 -20.53
N ARG A 19 24.79 14.04 -19.49
CA ARG A 19 23.34 13.81 -19.64
C ARG A 19 22.69 14.78 -20.62
N LYS A 20 23.03 16.07 -20.55
CA LYS A 20 22.51 17.09 -21.46
C LYS A 20 22.94 16.83 -22.91
N ARG A 21 24.20 16.48 -23.13
CA ARG A 21 24.73 16.17 -24.47
C ARG A 21 24.12 14.89 -25.03
N LEU A 22 24.00 13.84 -24.21
CA LEU A 22 23.38 12.57 -24.58
C LEU A 22 21.91 12.77 -24.95
N ALA A 23 21.14 13.52 -24.17
CA ALA A 23 19.74 13.82 -24.48
C ALA A 23 19.59 14.53 -25.84
N GLY A 24 20.47 15.50 -26.14
CA GLY A 24 20.50 16.18 -27.44
C GLY A 24 20.86 15.26 -28.60
N TYR A 25 21.81 14.33 -28.41
CA TYR A 25 22.14 13.32 -29.41
C TYR A 25 20.98 12.35 -29.64
N CYS A 26 20.38 11.83 -28.57
CA CYS A 26 19.26 10.89 -28.66
C CYS A 26 18.05 11.51 -29.37
N HIS A 27 17.78 12.80 -29.12
CA HIS A 27 16.74 13.52 -29.84
C HIS A 27 17.02 13.63 -31.35
N LYS A 28 18.27 13.91 -31.75
CA LYS A 28 18.66 14.02 -33.17
C LYS A 28 18.71 12.66 -33.88
N ALA A 29 19.35 11.66 -33.28
CA ALA A 29 19.60 10.36 -33.91
C ALA A 29 18.39 9.41 -33.79
N TYR A 30 17.76 9.34 -32.63
CA TYR A 30 16.71 8.37 -32.32
C TYR A 30 15.31 8.98 -32.24
N LYS A 31 15.17 10.31 -32.31
CA LYS A 31 13.91 11.07 -32.14
C LYS A 31 13.22 10.84 -30.78
N LYS A 32 13.93 10.26 -29.82
CA LYS A 32 13.43 9.85 -28.50
C LYS A 32 14.55 10.02 -27.49
N VAL A 33 14.23 10.49 -26.28
CA VAL A 33 15.22 10.67 -25.20
C VAL A 33 15.22 9.50 -24.23
N ASN A 34 14.04 8.98 -23.90
CA ASN A 34 13.87 7.87 -22.96
C ASN A 34 13.32 6.64 -23.69
N HIS A 35 13.80 5.47 -23.27
CA HIS A 35 13.25 4.19 -23.66
C HIS A 35 12.87 3.42 -22.39
N THR A 36 11.58 3.14 -22.21
CA THR A 36 11.06 2.43 -21.04
C THR A 36 10.92 0.96 -21.40
N ARG A 37 11.50 0.08 -20.58
CA ARG A 37 11.37 -1.37 -20.67
C ARG A 37 10.98 -1.90 -19.29
N GLU A 38 10.03 -2.81 -19.28
CA GLU A 38 9.65 -3.56 -18.08
C GLU A 38 10.31 -4.94 -18.12
N GLU A 39 10.88 -5.36 -16.99
CA GLU A 39 11.54 -6.65 -16.83
C GLU A 39 11.12 -7.24 -15.48
N THR A 40 10.66 -8.50 -15.49
CA THR A 40 10.37 -9.23 -14.26
C THR A 40 11.69 -9.61 -13.59
N ARG A 41 11.78 -9.35 -12.29
CA ARG A 41 12.94 -9.70 -11.47
C ARG A 41 12.48 -10.51 -10.27
N GLU A 42 13.32 -11.44 -9.86
CA GLU A 42 13.10 -12.28 -8.70
C GLU A 42 14.12 -11.93 -7.61
N THR A 43 13.71 -12.08 -6.37
CA THR A 43 14.57 -11.90 -5.19
C THR A 43 14.09 -12.81 -4.07
N THR A 44 14.96 -13.09 -3.12
CA THR A 44 14.67 -13.98 -2.01
C THR A 44 14.49 -13.17 -0.73
N VAL A 45 13.41 -13.46 0.01
CA VAL A 45 13.13 -12.88 1.34
C VAL A 45 13.39 -13.94 2.40
N CYS A 46 14.42 -13.74 3.23
CA CYS A 46 14.72 -14.64 4.33
C CYS A 46 13.67 -14.50 5.45
N GLN A 47 13.01 -15.60 5.83
CA GLN A 47 12.04 -15.62 6.94
C GLN A 47 12.69 -15.75 8.32
N CYS A 48 14.00 -16.04 8.39
CA CYS A 48 14.74 -16.21 9.64
C CYS A 48 15.59 -15.00 10.03
N GLU A 49 15.53 -13.91 9.26
CA GLU A 49 16.22 -12.67 9.57
C GLU A 49 15.58 -11.98 10.79
N ASN A 50 16.33 -11.11 11.47
CA ASN A 50 15.77 -10.32 12.57
C ASN A 50 14.56 -9.49 12.11
N SER A 51 13.40 -9.77 12.72
CA SER A 51 12.10 -9.20 12.33
C SER A 51 11.84 -7.76 12.81
N PHE A 52 12.80 -7.08 13.45
CA PHE A 52 12.60 -5.77 14.09
C PHE A 52 11.87 -4.75 13.20
N TYR A 53 12.16 -4.72 11.90
CA TYR A 53 11.53 -3.78 10.96
C TYR A 53 10.05 -4.10 10.79
N VAL A 54 9.72 -5.37 10.52
CA VAL A 54 8.35 -5.83 10.32
C VAL A 54 7.56 -5.73 11.62
N ASP A 55 8.18 -6.07 12.75
CA ASP A 55 7.57 -5.97 14.07
C ASP A 55 7.24 -4.52 14.43
N THR A 56 8.10 -3.57 14.04
CA THR A 56 7.81 -2.13 14.19
C THR A 56 6.57 -1.74 13.38
N VAL A 57 6.49 -2.15 12.11
CA VAL A 57 5.31 -1.86 11.27
C VAL A 57 4.04 -2.49 11.87
N ARG A 58 4.11 -3.74 12.35
CA ARG A 58 2.97 -4.40 13.02
C ARG A 58 2.56 -3.65 14.29
N ALA A 59 3.50 -3.24 15.12
CA ALA A 59 3.22 -2.48 16.34
C ALA A 59 2.54 -1.12 16.04
N PHE A 60 2.92 -0.45 14.95
CA PHE A 60 2.25 0.77 14.51
C PHE A 60 0.84 0.52 13.97
N ARG A 61 0.64 -0.59 13.23
CA ARG A 61 -0.68 -0.99 12.70
C ARG A 61 -1.65 -1.40 13.81
N ASP A 62 -1.17 -2.19 14.76
CA ASP A 62 -2.00 -2.84 15.79
C ASP A 62 -2.18 -1.98 17.05
N ARG A 63 -1.71 -0.71 17.02
CA ARG A 63 -1.86 0.19 18.16
C ARG A 63 -3.35 0.40 18.47
N PRO A 64 -3.82 0.03 19.68
CA PRO A 64 -5.24 0.04 19.98
C PRO A 64 -5.78 1.47 19.94
N ASN A 65 -6.87 1.66 19.21
CA ASN A 65 -7.68 2.86 19.30
C ASN A 65 -8.26 2.93 20.73
N ALA A 66 -8.07 4.04 21.43
CA ALA A 66 -8.62 4.21 22.77
C ALA A 66 -10.14 3.99 22.73
N SER A 67 -10.61 3.03 23.54
CA SER A 67 -12.00 2.61 23.61
C SER A 67 -12.90 3.74 24.15
N LYS A 68 -13.96 4.07 23.40
CA LYS A 68 -15.02 4.98 23.84
C LYS A 68 -15.79 4.34 25.01
N LYS A 69 -15.96 5.08 26.10
CA LYS A 69 -16.93 4.80 27.17
C LYS A 69 -18.10 5.77 26.98
N ASP A 70 -19.32 5.25 27.04
CA ASP A 70 -20.56 6.00 26.83
C ASP A 70 -21.09 6.55 28.16
N ASP A 71 -21.37 7.85 28.21
CA ASP A 71 -22.23 8.50 29.20
C ASP A 71 -23.15 9.54 28.50
N LEU A 72 -24.44 9.50 28.81
CA LEU A 72 -25.53 10.11 28.03
C LEU A 72 -25.62 11.66 28.03
N ASN A 73 -24.74 12.38 28.74
CA ASN A 73 -24.68 13.85 28.71
C ASN A 73 -23.53 14.43 27.87
N GLU A 74 -22.82 13.58 27.10
CA GLU A 74 -21.57 13.93 26.44
C GLU A 74 -21.65 14.13 24.92
N VAL A 75 -22.80 14.35 24.27
CA VAL A 75 -22.86 14.41 22.78
C VAL A 75 -21.84 15.39 22.15
N LYS A 76 -21.64 16.59 22.73
CA LYS A 76 -20.60 17.54 22.27
C LYS A 76 -19.19 17.02 22.53
N ARG A 77 -18.95 16.38 23.68
CA ARG A 77 -17.66 15.77 24.02
C ARG A 77 -17.36 14.53 23.17
N CYS A 78 -18.34 13.69 22.91
CA CYS A 78 -18.28 12.55 21.99
C CYS A 78 -17.96 13.01 20.57
N ASN A 79 -18.60 14.06 20.06
CA ASN A 79 -18.28 14.62 18.74
C ASN A 79 -16.85 15.16 18.68
N ASN A 80 -16.39 15.89 19.71
CA ASN A 80 -15.01 16.35 19.78
C ASN A 80 -14.01 15.17 19.85
N LEU A 81 -14.33 14.12 20.61
CA LEU A 81 -13.52 12.90 20.68
C LEU A 81 -13.49 12.17 19.33
N VAL A 82 -14.61 12.11 18.60
CA VAL A 82 -14.66 11.55 17.24
C VAL A 82 -13.66 12.28 16.34
N VAL A 83 -13.68 13.62 16.33
CA VAL A 83 -12.75 14.42 15.51
C VAL A 83 -11.29 14.18 15.92
N ILE A 84 -10.99 14.14 17.22
CA ILE A 84 -9.64 13.88 17.73
C ILE A 84 -9.17 12.48 17.32
N HIS A 85 -10.02 11.46 17.47
CA HIS A 85 -9.68 10.10 17.13
C HIS A 85 -9.52 9.91 15.61
N ASP A 86 -10.36 10.53 14.80
CA ASP A 86 -10.24 10.49 13.34
C ASP A 86 -8.94 11.16 12.88
N SER A 87 -8.63 12.35 13.42
CA SER A 87 -7.36 13.05 13.14
C SER A 87 -6.15 12.20 13.56
N LEU A 88 -6.22 11.56 14.73
CA LEU A 88 -5.15 10.69 15.22
C LEU A 88 -4.98 9.46 14.32
N GLN A 89 -6.08 8.86 13.86
CA GLN A 89 -6.04 7.73 12.93
C GLN A 89 -5.45 8.13 11.58
N LEU A 90 -5.84 9.27 11.02
CA LEU A 90 -5.27 9.80 9.78
C LEU A 90 -3.77 10.05 9.92
N ALA A 91 -3.32 10.65 11.03
CA ALA A 91 -1.90 10.85 11.30
C ALA A 91 -1.13 9.51 11.38
N HIS A 92 -1.66 8.51 12.07
CA HIS A 92 -1.06 7.18 12.13
C HIS A 92 -1.05 6.50 10.75
N LYS A 93 -2.12 6.62 9.96
CA LYS A 93 -2.19 6.10 8.58
C LYS A 93 -1.11 6.73 7.70
N CYS A 94 -0.88 8.04 7.82
CA CYS A 94 0.21 8.72 7.10
C CYS A 94 1.58 8.13 7.43
N ILE A 95 1.85 7.87 8.72
CA ILE A 95 3.10 7.23 9.16
C ILE A 95 3.17 5.79 8.64
N LEU A 96 2.08 5.02 8.74
CA LEU A 96 2.03 3.63 8.29
C LEU A 96 2.36 3.52 6.80
N ASN A 97 1.71 4.34 5.98
CA ASN A 97 1.96 4.41 4.53
C ASN A 97 3.39 4.88 4.22
N SER A 98 3.98 5.71 5.09
CA SER A 98 5.36 6.18 4.90
C SER A 98 6.41 5.09 5.10
N PHE A 99 6.15 4.00 5.83
CA PHE A 99 7.11 2.90 5.96
C PHE A 99 7.43 2.26 4.60
N TYR A 100 6.40 2.03 3.80
CA TYR A 100 6.56 1.55 2.42
C TYR A 100 7.33 2.56 1.55
N GLY A 101 7.03 3.86 1.65
CA GLY A 101 7.77 4.89 0.91
C GLY A 101 9.22 5.06 1.38
N TYR A 102 9.49 4.81 2.66
CA TYR A 102 10.80 4.99 3.28
C TYR A 102 11.84 4.04 2.69
N VAL A 103 11.49 2.78 2.42
CA VAL A 103 12.44 1.80 1.86
C VAL A 103 12.91 2.17 0.44
N MET A 104 12.17 3.03 -0.26
CA MET A 104 12.55 3.55 -1.58
C MET A 104 13.16 4.97 -1.53
N ARG A 105 13.27 5.59 -0.36
CA ARG A 105 13.77 6.97 -0.24
C ARG A 105 15.28 7.01 -0.39
N ARG A 106 15.79 7.88 -1.27
CA ARG A 106 17.24 8.14 -1.39
C ARG A 106 17.81 8.61 -0.05
N GLY A 107 18.89 7.96 0.39
CA GLY A 107 19.55 8.24 1.67
C GLY A 107 18.87 7.61 2.89
N ALA A 108 17.85 6.76 2.72
CA ALA A 108 17.32 5.96 3.81
C ALA A 108 18.37 4.97 4.34
N ARG A 109 18.37 4.74 5.66
CA ARG A 109 19.27 3.75 6.28
C ARG A 109 18.95 2.33 5.85
N TRP A 110 17.67 2.05 5.63
CA TRP A 110 17.16 0.77 5.15
C TRP A 110 16.59 0.92 3.73
N TYR A 111 17.43 1.33 2.79
CA TYR A 111 17.04 1.44 1.37
C TYR A 111 17.07 0.08 0.68
N ARG A 112 15.93 -0.32 0.10
CA ARG A 112 15.77 -1.56 -0.69
C ARG A 112 14.70 -1.37 -1.75
N MET A 113 15.11 -1.20 -3.01
CA MET A 113 14.18 -1.05 -4.14
C MET A 113 13.35 -2.31 -4.36
N GLU A 114 13.97 -3.48 -4.19
CA GLU A 114 13.34 -4.79 -4.42
C GLU A 114 12.19 -5.03 -3.44
N MET A 115 12.34 -4.65 -2.17
CA MET A 115 11.27 -4.77 -1.18
C MET A 115 10.03 -3.98 -1.61
N GLY A 116 10.24 -2.74 -2.04
CA GLY A 116 9.14 -1.92 -2.50
C GLY A 116 8.52 -2.42 -3.81
N GLY A 117 9.33 -2.97 -4.71
CA GLY A 117 8.86 -3.66 -5.92
C GLY A 117 7.95 -4.85 -5.59
N ILE A 118 8.38 -5.74 -4.68
CA ILE A 118 7.59 -6.90 -4.24
C ILE A 118 6.23 -6.44 -3.69
N VAL A 119 6.21 -5.45 -2.78
CA VAL A 119 4.95 -4.96 -2.18
C VAL A 119 3.99 -4.43 -3.25
N CYS A 120 4.47 -3.62 -4.19
CA CYS A 120 3.65 -3.10 -5.29
C CYS A 120 3.13 -4.20 -6.20
N THR A 121 3.99 -5.14 -6.60
CA THR A 121 3.60 -6.23 -7.50
C THR A 121 2.58 -7.14 -6.82
N THR A 122 2.79 -7.50 -5.55
CA THR A 122 1.85 -8.31 -4.77
C THR A 122 0.51 -7.60 -4.62
N GLY A 123 0.50 -6.33 -4.20
CA GLY A 123 -0.72 -5.53 -4.07
C GLY A 123 -1.48 -5.40 -5.40
N SER A 124 -0.77 -5.11 -6.50
CA SER A 124 -1.35 -5.04 -7.83
C SER A 124 -1.95 -6.38 -8.26
N THR A 125 -1.31 -7.50 -7.92
CA THR A 125 -1.82 -8.83 -8.26
C THR A 125 -3.08 -9.16 -7.46
N ILE A 126 -3.11 -8.83 -6.16
CA ILE A 126 -4.28 -9.03 -5.30
C ILE A 126 -5.48 -8.25 -5.87
N ILE A 127 -5.33 -6.95 -6.11
CA ILE A 127 -6.46 -6.11 -6.55
C ILE A 127 -6.95 -6.50 -7.95
N LYS A 128 -6.05 -6.90 -8.86
CA LYS A 128 -6.42 -7.39 -10.21
C LYS A 128 -7.24 -8.68 -10.13
N ARG A 129 -6.84 -9.64 -9.29
CA ARG A 129 -7.62 -10.88 -9.09
C ARG A 129 -8.98 -10.60 -8.45
N THR A 130 -9.02 -9.74 -7.45
CA THR A 130 -10.28 -9.31 -6.81
C THR A 130 -11.22 -8.69 -7.85
N ARG A 131 -10.69 -7.82 -8.73
CA ARG A 131 -11.46 -7.23 -9.83
C ARG A 131 -12.03 -8.28 -10.77
N GLU A 132 -11.21 -9.24 -11.21
CA GLU A 132 -11.65 -10.33 -12.09
C GLU A 132 -12.81 -11.13 -11.49
N LEU A 133 -12.79 -11.36 -10.17
CA LEU A 133 -13.91 -12.00 -9.48
C LEU A 133 -15.16 -11.10 -9.44
N VAL A 134 -14.97 -9.81 -9.11
CA VAL A 134 -16.08 -8.84 -9.05
C VAL A 134 -16.75 -8.67 -10.42
N GLU A 135 -15.99 -8.76 -11.52
CA GLU A 135 -16.52 -8.74 -12.89
C GLU A 135 -17.41 -9.94 -13.23
N GLN A 136 -17.23 -11.08 -12.57
CA GLN A 136 -18.08 -12.26 -12.76
C GLN A 136 -19.39 -12.17 -11.97
N ILE A 137 -19.40 -11.45 -10.85
CA ILE A 137 -20.54 -11.35 -9.94
C ILE A 137 -21.38 -10.10 -10.22
N GLY A 138 -20.75 -9.00 -10.57
CA GLY A 138 -21.37 -7.69 -10.78
C GLY A 138 -20.60 -6.84 -11.77
N ARG A 139 -20.59 -5.52 -11.57
CA ARG A 139 -19.88 -4.59 -12.45
C ARG A 139 -18.95 -3.69 -11.63
N PRO A 140 -17.62 -3.75 -11.83
CA PRO A 140 -16.73 -2.75 -11.25
C PRO A 140 -16.94 -1.40 -11.95
N LEU A 141 -16.89 -0.33 -11.17
CA LEU A 141 -17.00 1.05 -11.63
C LEU A 141 -15.63 1.73 -11.63
N GLU A 142 -14.91 1.60 -10.51
CA GLU A 142 -13.61 2.23 -10.30
C GLU A 142 -12.70 1.28 -9.53
N LEU A 143 -11.43 1.27 -9.90
CA LEU A 143 -10.40 0.47 -9.27
C LEU A 143 -9.25 1.40 -8.88
N ASP A 144 -8.98 1.46 -7.58
CA ASP A 144 -7.82 2.15 -7.03
C ASP A 144 -6.78 1.11 -6.54
N THR A 145 -5.73 1.58 -5.88
CA THR A 145 -4.57 0.82 -5.42
C THR A 145 -4.96 -0.34 -4.49
N ASP A 146 -5.93 -0.11 -3.62
CA ASP A 146 -6.36 -1.04 -2.56
C ASP A 146 -7.88 -1.13 -2.41
N GLY A 147 -8.65 -0.57 -3.34
CA GLY A 147 -10.10 -0.51 -3.28
C GLY A 147 -10.78 -0.70 -4.64
N ILE A 148 -11.99 -1.28 -4.62
CA ILE A 148 -12.83 -1.45 -5.80
C ILE A 148 -14.22 -0.90 -5.49
N TRP A 149 -14.66 0.09 -6.26
CA TRP A 149 -16.05 0.51 -6.31
C TRP A 149 -16.78 -0.37 -7.31
N CYS A 150 -17.85 -1.04 -6.89
CA CYS A 150 -18.61 -1.93 -7.75
C CYS A 150 -20.10 -1.88 -7.43
N VAL A 151 -20.91 -2.30 -8.40
CA VAL A 151 -22.34 -2.56 -8.23
C VAL A 151 -22.59 -4.06 -8.34
N LEU A 152 -23.27 -4.59 -7.33
CA LEU A 152 -23.68 -5.98 -7.27
C LEU A 152 -25.19 -6.08 -7.50
N PRO A 153 -25.72 -7.22 -7.99
CA PRO A 153 -27.16 -7.43 -8.10
C PRO A 153 -27.88 -7.21 -6.76
N ALA A 154 -29.08 -6.65 -6.77
CA ALA A 154 -29.86 -6.43 -5.54
C ALA A 154 -30.22 -7.72 -4.79
N THR A 155 -30.20 -8.86 -5.48
CA THR A 155 -30.42 -10.18 -4.90
C THR A 155 -29.14 -10.81 -4.33
N PHE A 156 -27.99 -10.14 -4.47
CA PHE A 156 -26.72 -10.66 -3.97
C PHE A 156 -26.68 -10.59 -2.44
N PRO A 157 -26.20 -11.64 -1.76
CA PRO A 157 -26.12 -11.67 -0.30
C PRO A 157 -25.18 -10.59 0.26
N GLU A 158 -25.68 -9.79 1.20
CA GLU A 158 -24.91 -8.73 1.86
C GLU A 158 -24.50 -9.11 3.28
N ASN A 159 -25.34 -8.84 4.28
CA ASN A 159 -25.00 -9.00 5.69
C ASN A 159 -25.91 -10.04 6.36
N TYR A 160 -25.31 -10.95 7.11
CA TYR A 160 -26.00 -11.95 7.92
C TYR A 160 -25.67 -11.77 9.40
N GLU A 161 -26.68 -11.91 10.26
CA GLU A 161 -26.48 -11.95 11.71
C GLU A 161 -26.49 -13.41 12.18
N LEU A 162 -25.37 -13.86 12.73
CA LEU A 162 -25.27 -15.15 13.41
C LEU A 162 -25.55 -14.98 14.89
N ILE A 163 -26.51 -15.74 15.40
CA ILE A 163 -26.76 -15.85 16.84
C ILE A 163 -25.86 -16.94 17.39
N THR A 164 -24.99 -16.58 18.34
CA THR A 164 -24.09 -17.54 18.97
C THR A 164 -24.62 -17.96 20.35
N ARG A 165 -24.12 -19.08 20.84
CA ARG A 165 -24.39 -19.57 22.21
C ARG A 165 -23.43 -18.97 23.25
N ASP A 166 -22.45 -18.18 22.81
CA ASP A 166 -21.46 -17.56 23.68
C ASP A 166 -22.04 -16.28 24.31
N PRO A 167 -22.19 -16.23 25.66
CA PRO A 167 -22.71 -15.05 26.34
C PRO A 167 -21.84 -13.80 26.17
N SER A 168 -20.55 -13.93 25.83
CA SER A 168 -19.66 -12.79 25.58
C SER A 168 -19.87 -12.15 24.21
N ARG A 169 -20.34 -12.91 23.21
CA ARG A 169 -20.55 -12.43 21.83
C ARG A 169 -21.85 -13.01 21.26
N PRO A 170 -23.01 -12.62 21.80
CA PRO A 170 -24.29 -13.25 21.47
C PRO A 170 -24.71 -13.07 20.00
N LYS A 171 -24.20 -12.03 19.32
CA LYS A 171 -24.47 -11.75 17.91
C LYS A 171 -23.17 -11.45 17.17
N VAL A 172 -23.02 -12.01 15.97
CA VAL A 172 -21.90 -11.73 15.07
C VAL A 172 -22.45 -11.36 13.70
N VAL A 173 -22.12 -10.16 13.23
CA VAL A 173 -22.51 -9.68 11.89
C VAL A 173 -21.42 -10.11 10.90
N ILE A 174 -21.81 -10.80 9.83
CA ILE A 174 -20.92 -11.23 8.76
C ILE A 174 -21.36 -10.56 7.46
N SER A 175 -20.44 -9.83 6.84
CA SER A 175 -20.60 -9.37 5.46
C SER A 175 -20.11 -10.47 4.52
N TYR A 176 -21.03 -11.06 3.74
CA TYR A 176 -20.75 -12.14 2.80
C TYR A 176 -19.77 -11.72 1.69
N PRO A 177 -19.94 -10.57 1.00
CA PRO A 177 -18.99 -10.14 -0.04
C PRO A 177 -17.58 -9.96 0.55
N TYR A 178 -17.47 -9.34 1.73
CA TYR A 178 -16.20 -9.11 2.39
C TYR A 178 -15.53 -10.43 2.82
N SER A 179 -16.31 -11.36 3.38
CA SER A 179 -15.80 -12.66 3.83
C SER A 179 -15.35 -13.53 2.67
N LEU A 180 -16.09 -13.51 1.55
CA LEU A 180 -15.73 -14.20 0.31
C LEU A 180 -14.37 -13.72 -0.20
N LEU A 181 -14.18 -12.41 -0.32
CA LEU A 181 -12.92 -11.83 -0.78
C LEU A 181 -11.75 -12.16 0.15
N ASN A 182 -11.97 -12.05 1.46
CA ASN A 182 -10.93 -12.38 2.44
C ASN A 182 -10.51 -13.85 2.40
N LEU A 183 -11.45 -14.76 2.17
CA LEU A 183 -11.15 -16.18 2.06
C LEU A 183 -10.27 -16.45 0.83
N ILE A 184 -10.62 -15.89 -0.32
CA ILE A 184 -9.85 -16.03 -1.56
C ILE A 184 -8.45 -15.43 -1.41
N ILE A 185 -8.33 -14.26 -0.77
CA ILE A 185 -7.03 -13.64 -0.49
C ILE A 185 -6.20 -14.54 0.43
N LYS A 186 -6.81 -15.09 1.49
CA LYS A 186 -6.14 -16.01 2.40
C LYS A 186 -5.63 -17.24 1.64
N ASP A 187 -6.47 -17.88 0.83
CA ASP A 187 -6.11 -19.12 0.14
C ASP A 187 -4.97 -18.94 -0.88
N HIS A 188 -4.85 -17.75 -1.51
CA HIS A 188 -3.84 -17.49 -2.53
C HIS A 188 -2.60 -16.73 -2.06
N TYR A 189 -2.68 -16.00 -0.95
CA TYR A 189 -1.62 -15.06 -0.52
C TYR A 189 -1.18 -15.27 0.94
N THR A 190 -1.60 -16.37 1.58
CA THR A 190 -1.02 -16.75 2.88
C THR A 190 0.44 -17.16 2.69
N ASN A 191 1.29 -16.70 3.61
CA ASN A 191 2.67 -17.15 3.70
C ASN A 191 2.75 -18.35 4.64
N ASP A 192 2.91 -19.56 4.10
CA ASP A 192 2.97 -20.82 4.84
C ASP A 192 4.40 -21.28 5.19
N GLN A 193 5.41 -20.45 4.89
CA GLN A 193 6.83 -20.73 5.16
C GLN A 193 7.22 -20.58 6.63
#